data_AF-A0A9W7J7T7-F1
#
_entry.id   AF-A0A9W7J7T7-F1
#
_cell.length_a   1.000
_cell.length_b   1.000
_cell.length_c   1.000
_cell.angle_alpha   90.00
_cell.angle_beta   90.00
_cell.angle_gamma   90.00
#
_symmetry.space_group_name_H-M   'P 1'
#
loop_
_entity.id
_entity.type
_entity.pdbx_description
1 polymer ?
#
loop_
_entity_poly.entity_id
_entity_poly.type
_entity_poly.pdbx_seq_one_letter_code
_entity_poly.pdbx_strand_id
1 'polypeptide(L)'
;MDSHQVFRYGVTGAGLSYSTSYSTFPSIPNRLFSSLKSDAGNSPNSPFSTSFDCDTNTTLSDSQEQHSSTENLSGLSPSCNSSLESKTYFHQLSPSLDCRDESLVFGSAGTSYAKDASSGHKVTYTLQELETALMAPDEDDEITTPSVSRGESSRPQTTGQRSRAWSQDCQGSLVLQPQTSFVSSHRQSTEVARVEKRQKLIEGLFLQGIPSGNLKLLLIACAKVLSENNMAEFDKLIVKAKDAVSISGEPIQRLGAYMVEGLVARKEASGSNIYRALRCREPEGKDLLSYMQILYEICPYLKFGYMAANGAIAEACRTEDRIHIIDFQIAQGTQWVTLLQALAARPGGAPHVRITGIDDPLSKYARGGGLEAVERRLTALSEKFNIPVEFQGMPVFAADITRDMLDVRPGEALAVNFPLQLHHTPDESVDVNNPRDGLLRMVKSLSPKITTLVEQESNTNTAPFLPRFIETLEYYLAMFESIDETLPRDRKERVNVEQHCLARDIVNVIACEGKERVERHELFGKWKSRLTMAGFRQYPLSPYVNAVIRSLLKCYSKHYTLVEKDGAMLLGWKDRSLISASAWHCDSS
;
A
#
# COMPACT_ATOMS: atom_id res chain seq x y z
N MET A 1 78.23 32.30 -17.17
CA MET A 1 77.68 30.93 -17.16
C MET A 1 76.52 30.94 -16.17
N ASP A 2 75.58 31.87 -16.34
CA ASP A 2 74.43 31.79 -17.26
C ASP A 2 73.34 30.96 -16.57
N SER A 3 72.10 31.40 -16.38
CA SER A 3 71.40 32.59 -16.84
C SER A 3 70.01 32.61 -16.19
N HIS A 4 69.54 33.82 -15.83
CA HIS A 4 68.15 34.30 -15.70
C HIS A 4 67.19 33.65 -14.66
N GLN A 5 66.80 34.36 -13.58
CA GLN A 5 65.69 35.37 -13.47
C GLN A 5 64.29 34.69 -13.56
N VAL A 6 63.29 34.89 -12.69
CA VAL A 6 62.76 36.14 -12.11
C VAL A 6 61.62 35.83 -11.10
N PHE A 7 61.60 36.57 -9.97
CA PHE A 7 60.47 37.07 -9.13
C PHE A 7 59.51 36.10 -8.38
N ARG A 8 58.97 36.39 -7.18
CA ARG A 8 59.23 37.32 -6.06
C ARG A 8 58.10 37.10 -5.02
N TYR A 9 58.43 37.17 -3.72
CA TYR A 9 57.59 37.47 -2.52
C TYR A 9 56.38 36.57 -2.18
N GLY A 10 56.08 36.21 -0.93
CA GLY A 10 56.65 36.51 0.40
C GLY A 10 55.97 35.58 1.43
N VAL A 11 56.66 35.08 2.47
CA VAL A 11 56.72 35.67 3.85
C VAL A 11 55.30 35.67 4.45
N THR A 12 54.91 34.97 5.54
CA THR A 12 55.48 34.48 6.82
C THR A 12 54.34 33.68 7.48
N GLY A 13 54.48 32.77 8.43
CA GLY A 13 55.54 32.40 9.37
C GLY A 13 54.88 31.55 10.48
N ALA A 14 55.71 30.78 11.19
CA ALA A 14 55.56 30.24 12.56
C ALA A 14 54.15 29.78 13.01
N GLY A 15 53.91 28.50 13.30
CA GLY A 15 54.66 27.71 14.27
C GLY A 15 54.15 28.00 15.69
N LEU A 16 53.49 27.03 16.32
CA LEU A 16 53.78 26.57 17.69
C LEU A 16 52.82 25.46 18.11
N SER A 17 53.47 24.38 18.51
CA SER A 17 53.02 23.16 19.16
C SER A 17 52.46 23.38 20.56
N TYR A 18 51.47 22.56 20.94
CA TYR A 18 51.29 22.09 22.31
C TYR A 18 50.91 20.60 22.31
N SER A 19 51.74 19.81 22.98
CA SER A 19 51.50 18.42 23.37
C SER A 19 51.45 18.39 24.90
N THR A 20 50.56 17.59 25.47
CA THR A 20 50.65 16.97 26.81
C THR A 20 49.48 15.99 26.91
N SER A 21 49.70 14.70 26.61
CA SER A 21 50.10 13.61 27.52
C SER A 21 48.94 13.10 28.41
N TYR A 22 48.35 11.98 27.96
CA TYR A 22 47.38 11.18 28.73
C TYR A 22 48.09 10.11 29.58
N SER A 23 47.55 9.92 30.78
CA SER A 23 47.93 8.93 31.79
C SER A 23 47.49 7.50 31.41
N THR A 24 48.34 6.52 31.75
CA THR A 24 48.13 5.07 31.54
C THR A 24 48.03 4.37 32.90
N PHE A 25 47.09 3.44 33.07
CA PHE A 25 47.14 2.33 34.02
C PHE A 25 46.24 1.17 33.53
N PRO A 26 46.45 -0.09 33.97
CA PRO A 26 46.73 -1.20 33.07
C PRO A 26 45.62 -2.26 33.02
N SER A 27 45.68 -3.06 31.96
CA SER A 27 44.81 -4.19 31.63
C SER A 27 45.31 -5.52 32.22
N ILE A 28 44.38 -6.35 32.70
CA ILE A 28 44.54 -7.81 32.94
C ILE A 28 43.23 -8.51 32.50
N PRO A 29 43.28 -9.76 31.99
CA PRO A 29 42.60 -10.13 30.75
C PRO A 29 41.37 -11.03 30.93
N ASN A 30 40.41 -10.93 30.03
CA ASN A 30 39.46 -12.01 29.75
C ASN A 30 39.69 -12.56 28.35
N ARG A 31 40.32 -13.73 28.29
CA ARG A 31 40.15 -14.67 27.17
C ARG A 31 38.72 -15.20 27.26
N LEU A 32 37.97 -15.05 26.18
CA LEU A 32 37.18 -16.07 25.47
C LEU A 32 36.19 -15.34 24.53
N PHE A 33 35.92 -15.95 23.38
CA PHE A 33 35.10 -15.45 22.25
C PHE A 33 35.86 -14.64 21.18
N SER A 34 36.80 -15.33 20.52
CA SER A 34 37.15 -15.07 19.13
C SER A 34 36.40 -16.06 18.22
N SER A 35 35.32 -15.63 17.58
CA SER A 35 34.98 -15.99 16.19
C SER A 35 33.73 -15.23 15.76
N LEU A 36 33.76 -14.71 14.53
CA LEU A 36 32.70 -13.96 13.83
C LEU A 36 32.66 -12.45 14.09
N LYS A 37 33.79 -11.79 13.80
CA LYS A 37 33.75 -10.50 13.10
C LYS A 37 34.28 -10.74 11.69
N SER A 38 33.36 -10.86 10.73
CA SER A 38 33.68 -10.56 9.34
C SER A 38 33.52 -9.04 9.18
N ASP A 39 34.60 -8.39 8.73
CA ASP A 39 34.66 -6.97 8.44
C ASP A 39 33.57 -6.56 7.43
N ALA A 40 32.43 -6.08 7.94
CA ALA A 40 31.56 -5.21 7.16
C ALA A 40 32.21 -3.82 7.20
N GLY A 41 33.06 -3.54 6.22
CA GLY A 41 33.49 -2.18 5.95
C GLY A 41 32.26 -1.30 5.74
N ASN A 42 32.21 -0.16 6.43
CA ASN A 42 31.24 0.90 6.17
C ASN A 42 31.40 1.36 4.71
N SER A 43 30.62 0.77 3.81
CA SER A 43 30.45 1.28 2.45
C SER A 43 29.47 2.45 2.51
N PRO A 44 29.80 3.62 1.94
CA PRO A 44 28.90 4.78 1.90
C PRO A 44 27.61 4.53 1.09
N ASN A 45 27.47 3.35 0.48
CA ASN A 45 26.36 2.98 -0.40
C ASN A 45 25.32 2.05 0.24
N SER A 46 25.49 1.62 1.50
CA SER A 46 24.46 0.78 2.15
C SER A 46 23.31 1.64 2.68
N PRO A 47 22.08 1.44 2.19
CA PRO A 47 20.90 2.20 2.63
C PRO A 47 20.51 1.91 4.09
N PHE A 48 21.11 0.91 4.74
CA PHE A 48 20.72 0.44 6.07
C PHE A 48 21.74 0.74 7.18
N SER A 49 22.75 1.56 6.90
CA SER A 49 23.90 1.81 7.78
C SER A 49 23.67 2.72 9.01
N THR A 50 22.43 2.90 9.48
CA THR A 50 22.20 3.63 10.75
C THR A 50 22.36 2.67 11.95
N SER A 51 23.11 3.08 12.97
CA SER A 51 23.50 2.26 14.14
C SER A 51 22.32 1.54 14.78
N PHE A 52 22.32 0.22 14.71
CA PHE A 52 21.38 -0.65 15.40
C PHE A 52 21.93 -0.98 16.79
N ASP A 53 21.51 -0.24 17.82
CA ASP A 53 21.64 -0.70 19.20
C ASP A 53 20.38 -1.50 19.56
N CYS A 54 20.54 -2.81 19.75
CA CYS A 54 19.48 -3.70 20.19
C CYS A 54 19.80 -4.17 21.61
N ASP A 55 19.26 -3.48 22.61
CA ASP A 55 19.17 -4.01 23.96
C ASP A 55 17.87 -4.83 24.06
N THR A 56 18.01 -6.15 24.12
CA THR A 56 16.93 -6.99 24.65
C THR A 56 17.52 -8.21 25.36
N ASN A 57 17.60 -8.11 26.69
CA ASN A 57 17.95 -9.22 27.57
C ASN A 57 16.94 -10.37 27.40
N THR A 58 17.41 -11.50 26.91
CA THR A 58 16.66 -12.75 26.90
C THR A 58 17.17 -13.63 28.05
N THR A 59 16.37 -13.77 29.10
CA THR A 59 16.54 -14.80 30.12
C THR A 59 16.19 -16.16 29.51
N LEU A 60 17.21 -16.99 29.32
CA LEU A 60 17.11 -18.42 29.03
C LEU A 60 16.48 -19.15 30.22
N SER A 61 15.42 -19.92 29.98
CA SER A 61 15.06 -21.05 30.83
C SER A 61 14.93 -22.27 29.92
N ASP A 62 15.88 -23.19 30.10
CA ASP A 62 15.84 -24.53 29.52
C ASP A 62 14.60 -25.28 30.03
N SER A 63 13.97 -26.05 29.15
CA SER A 63 13.02 -27.10 29.56
C SER A 63 13.19 -28.29 28.64
N GLN A 64 13.72 -29.34 29.25
CA GLN A 64 14.00 -30.65 28.71
C GLN A 64 12.68 -31.45 28.71
N GLU A 65 12.27 -31.96 27.54
CA GLU A 65 11.14 -32.88 27.42
C GLU A 65 11.51 -34.26 28.01
N GLN A 66 10.70 -34.75 28.94
CA GLN A 66 10.56 -36.18 29.21
C GLN A 66 9.09 -36.54 29.42
N HIS A 67 8.70 -37.64 28.76
CA HIS A 67 7.41 -38.29 28.79
C HIS A 67 6.96 -38.74 30.19
N SER A 68 5.66 -38.67 30.49
CA SER A 68 4.75 -39.84 30.63
C SER A 68 3.51 -39.59 31.52
N SER A 69 2.36 -40.04 30.99
CA SER A 69 1.24 -40.74 31.66
C SER A 69 0.33 -40.09 32.72
N THR A 70 -0.96 -39.96 32.33
CA THR A 70 -2.22 -40.32 33.05
C THR A 70 -2.46 -39.85 34.50
N GLU A 71 -3.54 -39.09 34.73
CA GLU A 71 -4.82 -39.59 35.31
C GLU A 71 -5.84 -38.44 35.54
N ASN A 72 -7.12 -38.82 35.53
CA ASN A 72 -8.32 -38.01 35.73
C ASN A 72 -8.43 -37.46 37.17
N LEU A 73 -9.08 -36.29 37.34
CA LEU A 73 -10.34 -36.12 38.10
C LEU A 73 -10.64 -34.64 38.43
N SER A 74 -11.84 -34.22 38.02
CA SER A 74 -12.81 -33.33 38.70
C SER A 74 -12.35 -32.23 39.66
N GLY A 75 -12.89 -31.02 39.41
CA GLY A 75 -13.75 -30.39 40.41
C GLY A 75 -13.31 -29.03 40.97
N LEU A 76 -14.23 -28.07 40.79
CA LEU A 76 -14.54 -26.95 41.69
C LEU A 76 -13.66 -25.69 41.63
N SER A 77 -14.28 -24.65 41.07
CA SER A 77 -14.08 -23.25 41.44
C SER A 77 -14.20 -23.04 42.96
N PRO A 78 -13.59 -21.97 43.48
CA PRO A 78 -14.45 -20.92 44.03
C PRO A 78 -13.99 -19.50 43.69
N SER A 79 -14.99 -18.65 43.53
CA SER A 79 -14.95 -17.20 43.66
C SER A 79 -14.38 -16.76 45.01
N CYS A 80 -13.72 -15.59 45.05
CA CYS A 80 -14.01 -14.55 46.03
C CYS A 80 -13.36 -13.21 45.67
N ASN A 81 -14.16 -12.16 45.90
CA ASN A 81 -13.88 -10.74 45.78
C ASN A 81 -12.74 -10.25 46.70
N SER A 82 -12.06 -9.18 46.30
CA SER A 82 -11.91 -8.01 47.18
C SER A 82 -11.58 -6.76 46.38
N SER A 83 -12.48 -5.79 46.50
CA SER A 83 -12.34 -4.36 46.25
C SER A 83 -11.20 -3.73 47.06
N LEU A 84 -10.51 -2.75 46.49
CA LEU A 84 -9.99 -1.63 47.27
C LEU A 84 -10.19 -0.31 46.51
N GLU A 85 -11.08 0.52 47.06
CA GLU A 85 -11.22 1.93 46.74
C GLU A 85 -9.98 2.72 47.19
N SER A 86 -9.64 3.78 46.45
CA SER A 86 -8.96 4.94 47.03
C SER A 86 -9.43 6.19 46.30
N LYS A 87 -10.33 6.91 46.97
CA LYS A 87 -10.73 8.28 46.65
C LYS A 87 -9.79 9.25 47.38
N THR A 88 -9.33 10.27 46.67
CA THR A 88 -8.96 11.56 47.27
C THR A 88 -9.35 12.69 46.32
N TYR A 89 -10.36 13.46 46.73
CA TYR A 89 -10.61 14.85 46.34
C TYR A 89 -9.53 15.76 46.98
N PHE A 90 -9.26 17.04 46.66
CA PHE A 90 -9.92 18.18 46.01
C PHE A 90 -8.80 19.14 45.55
N HIS A 91 -8.94 19.86 44.42
CA HIS A 91 -9.11 21.33 44.47
C HIS A 91 -9.39 21.93 43.09
N GLN A 92 -10.37 22.83 43.14
CA GLN A 92 -11.10 23.50 42.09
C GLN A 92 -10.52 24.91 41.94
N LEU A 93 -10.23 25.34 40.70
CA LEU A 93 -10.17 26.75 40.32
C LEU A 93 -10.62 26.89 38.86
N SER A 94 -11.79 27.49 38.67
CA SER A 94 -12.17 28.18 37.43
C SER A 94 -11.59 29.60 37.45
N PRO A 95 -11.38 30.23 36.30
CA PRO A 95 -12.32 31.31 35.97
C PRO A 95 -12.75 31.37 34.49
N SER A 96 -13.77 32.19 34.33
CA SER A 96 -14.63 32.57 33.22
C SER A 96 -13.98 33.00 31.89
N LEU A 97 -14.69 32.64 30.82
CA LEU A 97 -15.03 33.40 29.60
C LEU A 97 -14.22 34.68 29.29
N ASP A 98 -13.52 34.65 28.16
CA ASP A 98 -13.63 35.74 27.18
C ASP A 98 -13.52 35.15 25.76
N CYS A 99 -14.58 35.35 24.97
CA CYS A 99 -14.69 34.90 23.59
C CYS A 99 -13.85 35.81 22.69
N ARG A 100 -12.88 35.25 21.97
CA ARG A 100 -12.38 35.82 20.72
C ARG A 100 -12.19 34.74 19.67
N ASP A 101 -12.99 34.87 18.63
CA ASP A 101 -12.81 34.42 17.24
C ASP A 101 -11.37 33.97 16.91
N GLU A 102 -11.14 32.67 16.88
CA GLU A 102 -10.00 32.06 16.18
C GLU A 102 -10.53 31.09 15.12
N SER A 103 -10.60 31.60 13.89
CA SER A 103 -10.75 30.78 12.70
C SER A 103 -9.53 29.87 12.58
N LEU A 104 -9.75 28.56 12.75
CA LEU A 104 -8.73 27.53 12.52
C LEU A 104 -8.45 27.39 11.02
N VAL A 105 -7.62 28.30 10.51
CA VAL A 105 -6.93 28.15 9.23
C VAL A 105 -5.78 27.16 9.45
N PHE A 106 -5.82 26.02 8.76
CA PHE A 106 -4.65 25.13 8.66
C PHE A 106 -3.53 25.91 7.96
N GLY A 107 -2.62 26.45 8.77
CA GLY A 107 -1.45 27.20 8.34
C GLY A 107 -0.44 26.30 7.65
N SER A 108 -0.19 26.60 6.38
CA SER A 108 0.98 26.16 5.61
C SER A 108 2.27 26.58 6.32
N ALA A 109 3.08 25.60 6.75
CA ALA A 109 4.42 25.86 7.21
C ALA A 109 5.31 26.16 5.99
N GLY A 110 5.65 27.43 5.82
CA GLY A 110 6.45 27.94 4.72
C GLY A 110 7.87 27.38 4.72
N THR A 111 8.18 26.59 3.70
CA THR A 111 9.48 26.58 3.03
C THR A 111 9.20 26.73 1.53
N SER A 112 10.12 27.32 0.77
CA SER A 112 9.92 27.80 -0.60
C SER A 112 9.36 26.75 -1.59
N TYR A 113 8.04 26.73 -1.77
CA TYR A 113 7.33 25.87 -2.74
C TYR A 113 6.50 26.73 -3.71
N ALA A 114 7.19 27.50 -4.56
CA ALA A 114 6.50 28.32 -5.56
C ALA A 114 5.98 27.51 -6.78
N LYS A 115 6.22 26.19 -6.85
CA LYS A 115 5.68 25.31 -7.90
C LYS A 115 4.60 24.31 -7.41
N ASP A 116 4.56 23.96 -6.12
CA ASP A 116 3.62 22.96 -5.57
C ASP A 116 2.29 23.54 -5.09
N ALA A 117 2.17 24.85 -4.92
CA ALA A 117 0.88 25.46 -4.58
C ALA A 117 -0.17 25.18 -5.68
N SER A 118 0.20 25.18 -6.96
CA SER A 118 -0.77 25.00 -8.04
C SER A 118 -1.29 23.56 -8.20
N SER A 119 -0.48 22.55 -7.87
CA SER A 119 -0.89 21.14 -7.90
C SER A 119 -1.76 20.80 -6.70
N GLY A 120 -1.41 21.30 -5.50
CA GLY A 120 -2.23 21.14 -4.29
C GLY A 120 -3.64 21.70 -4.44
N HIS A 121 -3.78 22.94 -4.97
CA HIS A 121 -5.10 23.55 -5.20
C HIS A 121 -5.93 22.79 -6.25
N LYS A 122 -5.29 22.25 -7.29
CA LYS A 122 -5.97 21.42 -8.31
C LYS A 122 -6.44 20.09 -7.75
N VAL A 123 -5.62 19.42 -6.93
CA VAL A 123 -5.99 18.17 -6.27
C VAL A 123 -7.16 18.41 -5.31
N THR A 124 -7.13 19.47 -4.49
CA THR A 124 -8.25 19.84 -3.61
C THR A 124 -9.53 20.08 -4.41
N TYR A 125 -9.44 20.80 -5.54
CA TYR A 125 -10.57 21.02 -6.44
C TYR A 125 -11.12 19.71 -7.00
N THR A 126 -10.27 18.78 -7.46
CA THR A 126 -10.74 17.47 -7.97
C THR A 126 -11.32 16.58 -6.88
N LEU A 127 -10.83 16.68 -5.64
CA LEU A 127 -11.44 16.00 -4.49
C LEU A 127 -12.82 16.58 -4.16
N GLN A 128 -13.03 17.88 -4.40
CA GLN A 128 -14.33 18.53 -4.27
C GLN A 128 -15.26 18.22 -5.46
N GLU A 129 -14.71 18.05 -6.68
CA GLU A 129 -15.45 17.49 -7.81
C GLU A 129 -15.89 16.06 -7.52
N LEU A 130 -15.06 15.25 -6.85
CA LEU A 130 -15.48 13.94 -6.34
C LEU A 130 -16.62 14.05 -5.35
N GLU A 131 -16.54 14.95 -4.37
CA GLU A 131 -17.63 15.15 -3.41
C GLU A 131 -18.95 15.47 -4.12
N THR A 132 -18.90 16.40 -5.07
CA THR A 132 -20.04 16.72 -5.94
C THR A 132 -20.48 15.48 -6.71
N ALA A 133 -19.51 14.69 -7.18
CA ALA A 133 -19.77 13.54 -8.01
C ALA A 133 -20.48 12.40 -7.28
N LEU A 134 -20.09 12.16 -6.03
CA LEU A 134 -20.65 11.10 -5.20
C LEU A 134 -22.11 11.37 -4.85
N MET A 135 -22.51 12.65 -4.80
CA MET A 135 -23.79 13.09 -4.23
C MET A 135 -24.67 13.86 -5.21
N ALA A 136 -24.27 13.94 -6.49
CA ALA A 136 -25.08 14.54 -7.53
C ALA A 136 -26.43 13.79 -7.61
N PRO A 137 -27.56 14.52 -7.72
CA PRO A 137 -28.82 13.88 -8.08
C PRO A 137 -28.65 13.22 -9.44
N ASP A 138 -29.16 11.99 -9.60
CA ASP A 138 -29.24 11.35 -10.91
C ASP A 138 -30.11 12.26 -11.79
N GLU A 139 -29.53 12.89 -12.82
CA GLU A 139 -30.35 13.50 -13.86
C GLU A 139 -31.02 12.35 -14.60
N ASP A 140 -32.35 12.30 -14.52
CA ASP A 140 -33.15 11.41 -15.35
C ASP A 140 -32.67 11.57 -16.81
N ASP A 141 -32.25 10.48 -17.46
CA ASP A 141 -31.83 10.44 -18.86
C ASP A 141 -32.98 10.88 -19.78
N GLU A 142 -33.21 12.19 -19.90
CA GLU A 142 -34.09 12.78 -20.89
C GLU A 142 -33.27 13.05 -22.16
N ILE A 143 -33.24 12.04 -23.04
CA ILE A 143 -32.61 12.12 -24.36
C ILE A 143 -33.27 13.25 -25.15
N THR A 144 -32.70 14.44 -25.05
CA THR A 144 -33.08 15.60 -25.86
C THR A 144 -32.10 15.70 -27.01
N THR A 145 -32.48 15.17 -28.16
CA THR A 145 -31.76 15.36 -29.43
C THR A 145 -31.67 16.85 -29.76
N PRO A 146 -30.48 17.42 -30.05
CA PRO A 146 -30.38 18.84 -30.33
C PRO A 146 -30.84 19.15 -31.77
N SER A 147 -31.80 20.07 -31.86
CA SER A 147 -32.31 20.67 -33.09
C SER A 147 -31.21 21.46 -33.81
N VAL A 148 -30.90 21.06 -35.05
CA VAL A 148 -30.02 21.80 -35.95
C VAL A 148 -30.78 22.96 -36.60
N SER A 149 -30.23 24.16 -36.43
CA SER A 149 -30.69 25.42 -37.00
C SER A 149 -30.59 25.44 -38.53
N ARG A 150 -31.66 25.99 -39.10
CA ARG A 150 -31.99 26.18 -40.52
C ARG A 150 -31.10 27.26 -41.17
N GLY A 151 -30.45 26.90 -42.28
CA GLY A 151 -29.80 27.79 -43.25
C GLY A 151 -30.02 27.22 -44.66
N GLU A 152 -30.27 28.09 -45.63
CA GLU A 152 -31.09 27.90 -46.83
C GLU A 152 -30.52 27.02 -47.94
N SER A 153 -31.41 26.37 -48.71
CA SER A 153 -31.56 26.51 -50.18
C SER A 153 -31.99 25.22 -50.89
N SER A 154 -33.09 25.35 -51.66
CA SER A 154 -33.43 24.59 -52.88
C SER A 154 -33.98 23.15 -52.80
N ARG A 155 -35.30 23.05 -53.03
CA ARG A 155 -36.09 21.89 -53.55
C ARG A 155 -35.53 21.38 -54.91
N PRO A 156 -35.81 20.13 -55.38
CA PRO A 156 -37.18 19.63 -55.57
C PRO A 156 -37.49 18.13 -55.32
N GLN A 157 -38.76 17.94 -54.97
CA GLN A 157 -39.75 16.85 -55.22
C GLN A 157 -39.31 15.46 -55.73
N THR A 158 -39.83 14.39 -55.12
CA THR A 158 -40.89 13.46 -55.61
C THR A 158 -40.83 12.10 -54.87
N THR A 159 -41.86 11.75 -54.08
CA THR A 159 -42.87 10.66 -54.28
C THR A 159 -42.49 9.23 -53.85
N GLY A 160 -43.40 8.58 -53.10
CA GLY A 160 -43.50 7.11 -52.91
C GLY A 160 -43.71 6.68 -51.45
N GLN A 161 -44.92 6.79 -50.87
CA GLN A 161 -45.89 5.69 -50.63
C GLN A 161 -45.31 4.44 -49.92
N ARG A 162 -45.70 4.20 -48.64
CA ARG A 162 -46.76 3.23 -48.15
C ARG A 162 -46.30 1.75 -48.24
N SER A 163 -46.39 0.83 -47.27
CA SER A 163 -47.29 0.63 -46.12
C SER A 163 -46.79 -0.50 -45.17
N ARG A 164 -47.21 -0.45 -43.89
CA ARG A 164 -47.73 -1.52 -42.98
C ARG A 164 -47.18 -2.96 -43.09
N ALA A 165 -46.50 -3.51 -42.07
CA ALA A 165 -46.99 -4.06 -40.78
C ALA A 165 -47.67 -5.45 -40.89
N TRP A 166 -47.16 -6.45 -40.15
CA TRP A 166 -47.92 -7.31 -39.20
C TRP A 166 -47.03 -8.33 -38.48
N SER A 167 -47.45 -8.59 -37.23
CA SER A 167 -46.90 -9.43 -36.16
C SER A 167 -47.34 -10.90 -36.29
N GLN A 168 -46.63 -11.85 -35.64
CA GLN A 168 -47.10 -12.69 -34.51
C GLN A 168 -46.25 -13.96 -34.26
N ASP A 169 -46.26 -14.35 -32.98
CA ASP A 169 -45.53 -15.41 -32.28
C ASP A 169 -45.72 -16.86 -32.77
N CYS A 170 -44.82 -17.76 -32.32
CA CYS A 170 -45.16 -19.15 -31.98
C CYS A 170 -44.21 -19.73 -30.91
N GLN A 171 -44.81 -20.38 -29.90
CA GLN A 171 -44.19 -21.19 -28.85
C GLN A 171 -43.78 -22.60 -29.33
N GLY A 172 -42.82 -23.23 -28.65
CA GLY A 172 -42.57 -24.68 -28.71
C GLY A 172 -41.45 -25.15 -27.77
N SER A 173 -41.80 -25.94 -26.76
CA SER A 173 -40.93 -26.57 -25.75
C SER A 173 -40.27 -27.87 -26.27
N LEU A 174 -39.05 -28.23 -25.83
CA LEU A 174 -38.54 -29.61 -25.71
C LEU A 174 -37.21 -29.70 -24.90
N VAL A 175 -37.29 -30.40 -23.76
CA VAL A 175 -36.34 -31.35 -23.11
C VAL A 175 -34.86 -30.97 -22.84
N LEU A 176 -34.49 -31.08 -21.55
CA LEU A 176 -33.16 -30.92 -20.95
C LEU A 176 -32.32 -32.22 -20.96
N GLN A 177 -31.03 -32.10 -21.30
CA GLN A 177 -29.93 -32.90 -20.72
C GLN A 177 -28.63 -32.04 -20.67
N PRO A 178 -27.74 -32.25 -19.69
CA PRO A 178 -26.77 -31.24 -19.25
C PRO A 178 -25.47 -31.29 -20.05
N GLN A 179 -25.07 -30.16 -20.62
CA GLN A 179 -23.71 -29.98 -21.13
C GLN A 179 -22.81 -29.35 -20.08
N THR A 180 -21.76 -30.08 -19.73
CA THR A 180 -20.58 -29.65 -19.00
C THR A 180 -20.02 -28.35 -19.58
N SER A 181 -19.99 -27.29 -18.78
CA SER A 181 -19.37 -26.02 -19.16
C SER A 181 -17.85 -26.17 -19.20
N PHE A 182 -17.31 -26.31 -20.41
CA PHE A 182 -15.90 -26.04 -20.69
C PHE A 182 -15.62 -24.57 -20.42
N VAL A 183 -14.96 -24.29 -19.30
CA VAL A 183 -14.40 -22.97 -19.02
C VAL A 183 -13.23 -22.71 -19.97
N SER A 184 -13.28 -21.55 -20.62
CA SER A 184 -12.34 -21.08 -21.64
C SER A 184 -10.88 -21.10 -21.17
N SER A 185 -10.11 -22.05 -21.69
CA SER A 185 -8.65 -22.16 -21.56
C SER A 185 -7.86 -21.09 -22.32
N HIS A 186 -8.54 -20.18 -23.02
CA HIS A 186 -7.90 -19.23 -23.94
C HIS A 186 -7.38 -17.95 -23.27
N ARG A 187 -7.81 -17.62 -22.04
CA ARG A 187 -7.51 -16.32 -21.41
C ARG A 187 -6.35 -16.31 -20.39
N GLN A 188 -5.94 -17.46 -19.85
CA GLN A 188 -4.65 -17.58 -19.14
C GLN A 188 -3.44 -17.53 -20.10
N SER A 189 -3.67 -17.77 -21.39
CA SER A 189 -2.63 -17.96 -22.42
C SER A 189 -1.81 -16.71 -22.71
N THR A 190 -2.39 -15.50 -22.71
CA THR A 190 -1.69 -14.28 -23.15
C THR A 190 -0.72 -13.70 -22.12
N GLU A 191 -1.01 -13.84 -20.82
CA GLU A 191 -0.15 -13.32 -19.75
C GLU A 191 0.95 -14.30 -19.36
N VAL A 192 0.62 -15.60 -19.31
CA VAL A 192 1.64 -16.67 -19.22
C VAL A 192 2.61 -16.57 -20.40
N ALA A 193 2.11 -16.33 -21.62
CA ALA A 193 2.97 -16.10 -22.78
C ALA A 193 3.86 -14.85 -22.65
N ARG A 194 3.42 -13.77 -21.99
CA ARG A 194 4.27 -12.58 -21.75
C ARG A 194 5.38 -12.86 -20.75
N VAL A 195 5.06 -13.54 -19.65
CA VAL A 195 6.04 -13.94 -18.63
C VAL A 195 7.05 -14.93 -19.21
N GLU A 196 6.58 -15.95 -19.94
CA GLU A 196 7.46 -16.92 -20.61
C GLU A 196 8.32 -16.27 -21.70
N LYS A 197 7.77 -15.33 -22.47
CA LYS A 197 8.54 -14.60 -23.49
C LYS A 197 9.61 -13.70 -22.84
N ARG A 198 9.32 -13.07 -21.70
CA ARG A 198 10.28 -12.29 -20.92
C ARG A 198 11.36 -13.17 -20.30
N GLN A 199 10.98 -14.32 -19.74
CA GLN A 199 11.91 -15.29 -19.18
C GLN A 199 12.87 -15.83 -20.26
N LYS A 200 12.36 -16.19 -21.44
CA LYS A 200 13.18 -16.59 -22.60
C LYS A 200 14.11 -15.48 -23.09
N LEU A 201 13.68 -14.22 -23.04
CA LEU A 201 14.51 -13.07 -23.41
C LEU A 201 15.65 -12.86 -22.41
N ILE A 202 15.36 -13.00 -21.11
CA ILE A 202 16.35 -12.96 -20.04
C ILE A 202 17.34 -14.12 -20.16
N GLU A 203 16.86 -15.34 -20.41
CA GLU A 203 17.70 -16.52 -20.68
C GLU A 203 18.60 -16.33 -21.92
N GLY A 204 18.06 -15.74 -22.99
CA GLY A 204 18.83 -15.38 -24.17
C GLY A 204 19.94 -14.35 -23.89
N LEU A 205 19.67 -13.36 -23.02
CA LEU A 205 20.67 -12.38 -22.59
C LEU A 205 21.76 -13.00 -21.72
N PHE A 206 21.44 -14.02 -20.92
CA PHE A 206 22.45 -14.77 -20.16
C PHE A 206 23.40 -15.56 -21.05
N LEU A 207 22.93 -16.07 -22.19
CA LEU A 207 23.77 -16.81 -23.15
C LEU A 207 24.74 -15.90 -23.93
N GLN A 208 24.45 -14.60 -24.05
CA GLN A 208 25.30 -13.64 -24.76
C GLN A 208 26.32 -12.92 -23.85
N GLY A 209 26.33 -13.24 -22.55
CA GLY A 209 27.12 -12.54 -21.54
C GLY A 209 26.46 -11.23 -21.10
N ILE A 210 26.67 -10.84 -19.84
CA ILE A 210 26.07 -9.61 -19.28
C ILE A 210 26.77 -8.39 -19.92
N PRO A 211 26.06 -7.52 -20.65
CA PRO A 211 26.63 -6.30 -21.19
C PRO A 211 27.20 -5.44 -20.05
N SER A 212 28.44 -4.97 -20.21
CA SER A 212 29.09 -4.06 -19.26
C SER A 212 28.19 -2.84 -19.00
N GLY A 213 27.90 -2.55 -17.73
CA GLY A 213 27.11 -1.39 -17.32
C GLY A 213 25.60 -1.57 -17.24
N ASN A 214 25.04 -2.75 -17.60
CA ASN A 214 23.61 -3.00 -17.41
C ASN A 214 23.30 -3.51 -16.00
N LEU A 215 23.02 -2.59 -15.07
CA LEU A 215 22.73 -2.90 -13.67
C LEU A 215 21.53 -3.86 -13.51
N LYS A 216 20.47 -3.69 -14.31
CA LYS A 216 19.30 -4.58 -14.27
C LYS A 216 19.68 -6.03 -14.54
N LEU A 217 20.46 -6.29 -15.58
CA LEU A 217 20.94 -7.64 -15.90
C LEU A 217 21.91 -8.18 -14.85
N LEU A 218 22.76 -7.31 -14.27
CA LEU A 218 23.65 -7.68 -13.19
C LEU A 218 22.88 -8.15 -11.93
N LEU A 219 21.81 -7.44 -11.56
CA LEU A 219 20.94 -7.82 -10.43
C LEU A 219 20.26 -9.17 -10.67
N ILE A 220 19.69 -9.38 -11.87
CA ILE A 220 19.07 -10.66 -12.24
C ILE A 220 20.12 -11.78 -12.24
N ALA A 221 21.36 -11.51 -12.68
CA ALA A 221 22.45 -12.47 -12.63
C ALA A 221 22.78 -12.88 -11.20
N CYS A 222 22.87 -11.93 -10.27
CA CYS A 222 23.07 -12.21 -8.85
C CYS A 222 21.96 -13.11 -8.31
N ALA A 223 20.69 -12.80 -8.60
CA ALA A 223 19.56 -13.62 -8.18
C ALA A 223 19.60 -15.03 -8.77
N LYS A 224 19.99 -15.17 -10.05
CA LYS A 224 20.11 -16.46 -10.73
C LYS A 224 21.16 -17.36 -10.06
N VAL A 225 22.38 -16.88 -9.90
CA VAL A 225 23.46 -17.69 -9.28
C VAL A 225 23.15 -18.03 -7.82
N LEU A 226 22.45 -17.14 -7.09
CA LEU A 226 21.96 -17.41 -5.75
C LEU A 226 20.90 -18.54 -5.76
N SER A 227 19.99 -18.52 -6.73
CA SER A 227 18.97 -19.57 -6.89
C SER A 227 19.55 -20.94 -7.25
N GLU A 228 20.70 -20.94 -7.94
CA GLU A 228 21.46 -22.15 -8.32
C GLU A 228 22.42 -22.62 -7.22
N ASN A 229 22.40 -21.95 -6.05
CA ASN A 229 23.30 -22.21 -4.91
C ASN A 229 24.81 -22.07 -5.25
N ASN A 230 25.16 -21.27 -6.27
CA ASN A 230 26.53 -20.98 -6.65
C ASN A 230 27.07 -19.76 -5.88
N MET A 231 27.40 -19.98 -4.61
CA MET A 231 27.81 -18.91 -3.68
C MET A 231 29.11 -18.20 -4.11
N ALA A 232 30.07 -18.94 -4.69
CA ALA A 232 31.33 -18.36 -5.14
C ALA A 232 31.14 -17.36 -6.29
N GLU A 233 30.23 -17.63 -7.23
CA GLU A 233 29.93 -16.69 -8.29
C GLU A 233 29.02 -15.55 -7.81
N PHE A 234 28.07 -15.85 -6.90
CA PHE A 234 27.28 -14.82 -6.23
C PHE A 234 28.16 -13.77 -5.57
N ASP A 235 29.18 -14.18 -4.79
CA ASP A 235 30.07 -13.27 -4.08
C ASP A 235 30.86 -12.36 -5.02
N LYS A 236 31.21 -12.84 -6.22
CA LYS A 236 31.85 -11.99 -7.24
C LYS A 236 30.87 -10.99 -7.85
N LEU A 237 29.66 -11.43 -8.19
CA LEU A 237 28.67 -10.59 -8.85
C LEU A 237 28.09 -9.53 -7.90
N ILE A 238 27.86 -9.88 -6.64
CA ILE A 238 27.26 -8.97 -5.66
C ILE A 238 28.19 -7.81 -5.32
N VAL A 239 29.52 -8.01 -5.33
CA VAL A 239 30.50 -6.92 -5.18
C VAL A 239 30.38 -5.92 -6.32
N LYS A 240 30.32 -6.40 -7.57
CA LYS A 240 30.09 -5.53 -8.74
C LYS A 240 28.76 -4.79 -8.66
N ALA A 241 27.71 -5.45 -8.14
CA ALA A 241 26.41 -4.82 -7.97
C ALA A 241 26.46 -3.71 -6.90
N LYS A 242 27.13 -3.95 -5.76
CA LYS A 242 27.35 -2.96 -4.69
C LYS A 242 28.09 -1.70 -5.19
N ASP A 243 29.02 -1.87 -6.13
CA ASP A 243 29.76 -0.75 -6.72
C ASP A 243 28.94 0.06 -7.73
N ALA A 244 27.89 -0.53 -8.31
CA ALA A 244 27.07 0.08 -9.36
C ALA A 244 25.77 0.74 -8.86
N VAL A 245 25.36 0.46 -7.62
CA VAL A 245 24.14 0.99 -7.00
C VAL A 245 24.39 2.30 -6.25
N SER A 246 23.35 3.11 -6.11
CA SER A 246 23.42 4.39 -5.42
C SER A 246 22.03 4.82 -4.97
N ILE A 247 21.88 5.24 -3.71
CA ILE A 247 20.61 5.74 -3.15
C ILE A 247 20.20 7.11 -3.73
N SER A 248 21.12 7.84 -4.35
CA SER A 248 20.86 9.16 -4.96
C SER A 248 20.97 9.15 -6.50
N GLY A 249 21.18 7.96 -7.08
CA GLY A 249 21.37 7.79 -8.53
C GLY A 249 20.07 7.71 -9.33
N GLU A 250 20.17 7.14 -10.55
CA GLU A 250 19.03 6.81 -11.40
C GLU A 250 18.06 5.82 -10.71
N PRO A 251 16.77 5.76 -11.09
CA PRO A 251 15.79 4.84 -10.51
C PRO A 251 16.28 3.40 -10.33
N ILE A 252 16.94 2.82 -11.35
CA ILE A 252 17.49 1.46 -11.28
C ILE A 252 18.64 1.32 -10.27
N GLN A 253 19.44 2.36 -10.07
CA GLN A 253 20.53 2.36 -9.09
C GLN A 253 20.00 2.41 -7.66
N ARG A 254 18.91 3.16 -7.45
CA ARG A 254 18.25 3.33 -6.16
C ARG A 254 17.50 2.07 -5.75
N LEU A 255 16.67 1.54 -6.67
CA LEU A 255 16.06 0.22 -6.50
C LEU A 255 17.12 -0.86 -6.26
N GLY A 256 18.18 -0.84 -7.07
CA GLY A 256 19.28 -1.78 -6.96
C GLY A 256 19.95 -1.78 -5.59
N ALA A 257 20.08 -0.63 -4.93
CA ALA A 257 20.64 -0.55 -3.58
C ALA A 257 19.83 -1.40 -2.58
N TYR A 258 18.49 -1.30 -2.62
CA TYR A 258 17.62 -2.11 -1.76
C TYR A 258 17.57 -3.58 -2.17
N MET A 259 17.58 -3.88 -3.47
CA MET A 259 17.57 -5.26 -3.97
C MET A 259 18.87 -6.00 -3.66
N VAL A 260 20.03 -5.34 -3.72
CA VAL A 260 21.32 -5.91 -3.31
C VAL A 260 21.29 -6.31 -1.84
N GLU A 261 20.78 -5.45 -0.97
CA GLU A 261 20.64 -5.79 0.44
C GLU A 261 19.64 -6.94 0.65
N GLY A 262 18.53 -6.98 -0.10
CA GLY A 262 17.62 -8.13 -0.09
C GLY A 262 18.28 -9.45 -0.52
N LEU A 263 19.16 -9.41 -1.53
CA LEU A 263 19.92 -10.59 -1.97
C LEU A 263 20.95 -11.05 -0.93
N VAL A 264 21.67 -10.12 -0.31
CA VAL A 264 22.60 -10.41 0.79
C VAL A 264 21.83 -10.99 1.98
N ALA A 265 20.72 -10.36 2.37
CA ALA A 265 19.85 -10.83 3.44
C ALA A 265 19.32 -12.25 3.21
N ARG A 266 18.97 -12.56 1.95
CA ARG A 266 18.56 -13.90 1.56
C ARG A 266 19.68 -14.91 1.75
N LYS A 267 20.88 -14.60 1.27
CA LYS A 267 22.07 -15.47 1.40
C LYS A 267 22.35 -15.78 2.88
N GLU A 268 22.30 -14.76 3.72
CA GLU A 268 22.61 -14.86 5.15
C GLU A 268 21.42 -15.34 6.01
N ALA A 269 20.29 -15.70 5.39
CA ALA A 269 19.04 -16.07 6.08
C ALA A 269 18.59 -15.06 7.15
N SER A 270 18.85 -13.77 6.91
CA SER A 270 18.59 -12.66 7.85
C SER A 270 17.40 -11.79 7.47
N GLY A 271 16.65 -12.17 6.42
CA GLY A 271 15.52 -11.40 5.88
C GLY A 271 14.48 -11.00 6.93
N SER A 272 14.07 -11.93 7.80
CA SER A 272 13.08 -11.69 8.87
C SER A 272 13.57 -10.65 9.88
N ASN A 273 14.85 -10.71 10.26
CA ASN A 273 15.46 -9.75 11.17
C ASN A 273 15.49 -8.35 10.55
N ILE A 274 15.88 -8.26 9.28
CA ILE A 274 15.91 -6.98 8.56
C ILE A 274 14.50 -6.44 8.36
N TYR A 275 13.53 -7.28 7.98
CA TYR A 275 12.14 -6.87 7.83
C TYR A 275 11.57 -6.29 9.13
N ARG A 276 11.84 -6.93 10.28
CA ARG A 276 11.46 -6.44 11.61
C ARG A 276 12.20 -5.15 11.99
N ALA A 277 13.46 -5.01 11.59
CA ALA A 277 14.27 -3.82 11.88
C ALA A 277 13.91 -2.60 11.00
N LEU A 278 13.47 -2.84 9.75
CA LEU A 278 13.02 -1.83 8.78
C LEU A 278 11.58 -1.36 9.01
N ARG A 279 11.00 -1.64 10.19
CA ARG A 279 9.70 -1.06 10.57
C ARG A 279 9.76 0.46 10.42
N CYS A 280 8.68 1.05 9.92
CA CYS A 280 8.55 2.50 9.80
C CYS A 280 8.90 3.13 11.15
N ARG A 281 10.01 3.86 11.19
CA ARG A 281 10.46 4.56 12.39
C ARG A 281 9.69 5.86 12.52
N GLU A 282 9.67 6.38 13.73
CA GLU A 282 9.18 7.73 13.97
C GLU A 282 9.99 8.72 13.11
N PRO A 283 9.31 9.57 12.31
CA PRO A 283 9.99 10.64 11.59
C PRO A 283 10.73 11.56 12.57
N GLU A 284 11.98 11.90 12.28
CA GLU A 284 12.78 12.74 13.17
C GLU A 284 12.33 14.21 13.14
N GLY A 285 11.70 14.71 14.21
CA GLY A 285 11.42 16.13 14.44
C GLY A 285 9.96 16.44 14.80
N LYS A 286 9.69 17.69 15.21
CA LYS A 286 8.41 18.07 15.84
C LYS A 286 7.23 18.27 14.88
N ASP A 287 7.50 18.53 13.60
CA ASP A 287 6.49 18.86 12.58
C ASP A 287 6.50 17.90 11.38
N LEU A 288 7.05 16.69 11.52
CA LEU A 288 7.18 15.78 10.37
C LEU A 288 5.89 15.00 10.12
N LEU A 289 5.45 15.05 8.86
CA LEU A 289 4.49 14.11 8.31
C LEU A 289 5.09 12.69 8.33
N SER A 290 4.24 11.67 8.50
CA SER A 290 4.67 10.31 8.29
C SER A 290 5.10 10.11 6.83
N TYR A 291 6.07 9.22 6.58
CA TYR A 291 6.54 8.95 5.23
C TYR A 291 5.43 8.45 4.30
N MET A 292 4.43 7.77 4.85
CA MET A 292 3.21 7.37 4.13
C MET A 292 2.38 8.56 3.67
N GLN A 293 2.29 9.63 4.48
CA GLN A 293 1.60 10.85 4.06
C GLN A 293 2.36 11.54 2.91
N ILE A 294 3.69 11.56 2.95
CA ILE A 294 4.48 12.12 1.84
C ILE A 294 4.24 11.32 0.55
N LEU A 295 4.28 9.98 0.63
CA LEU A 295 3.99 9.10 -0.51
C LEU A 295 2.58 9.34 -1.07
N TYR A 296 1.58 9.49 -0.18
CA TYR A 296 0.20 9.83 -0.53
C TYR A 296 0.09 11.16 -1.29
N GLU A 297 0.94 12.15 -0.98
CA GLU A 297 0.93 13.43 -1.70
C GLU A 297 1.57 13.34 -3.08
N ILE A 298 2.76 12.75 -3.17
CA ILE A 298 3.57 12.78 -4.39
C ILE A 298 3.11 11.76 -5.45
N CYS A 299 2.48 10.66 -5.05
CA CYS A 299 2.06 9.59 -5.94
C CYS A 299 0.55 9.32 -5.83
N PRO A 300 -0.13 8.95 -6.94
CA PRO A 300 -1.57 8.75 -6.94
C PRO A 300 -2.00 7.37 -6.42
N TYR A 301 -1.09 6.49 -5.97
CA TYR A 301 -1.40 5.07 -5.70
C TYR A 301 -2.54 4.89 -4.69
N LEU A 302 -2.39 5.51 -3.51
CA LEU A 302 -3.36 5.43 -2.43
C LEU A 302 -4.60 6.27 -2.74
N LYS A 303 -4.41 7.49 -3.26
CA LYS A 303 -5.51 8.38 -3.68
C LYS A 303 -6.43 7.69 -4.68
N PHE A 304 -5.87 7.07 -5.72
CA PHE A 304 -6.62 6.27 -6.69
C PHE A 304 -7.47 5.18 -6.02
N GLY A 305 -6.85 4.35 -5.18
CA GLY A 305 -7.53 3.26 -4.48
C GLY A 305 -8.67 3.76 -3.60
N TYR A 306 -8.40 4.78 -2.79
CA TYR A 306 -9.39 5.40 -1.89
C TYR A 306 -10.55 6.00 -2.66
N MET A 307 -10.30 6.71 -3.76
CA MET A 307 -11.36 7.31 -4.58
C MET A 307 -12.24 6.26 -5.24
N ALA A 308 -11.63 5.19 -5.78
CA ALA A 308 -12.38 4.09 -6.38
C ALA A 308 -13.25 3.37 -5.34
N ALA A 309 -12.69 3.07 -4.16
CA ALA A 309 -13.42 2.42 -3.07
C ALA A 309 -14.53 3.32 -2.51
N ASN A 310 -14.24 4.59 -2.20
CA ASN A 310 -15.23 5.54 -1.72
C ASN A 310 -16.34 5.78 -2.74
N GLY A 311 -16.01 5.81 -4.03
CA GLY A 311 -16.97 5.84 -5.14
C GLY A 311 -18.00 4.71 -5.06
N ALA A 312 -17.50 3.47 -5.00
CA ALA A 312 -18.37 2.30 -4.89
C ALA A 312 -19.20 2.29 -3.60
N ILE A 313 -18.61 2.71 -2.48
CA ILE A 313 -19.30 2.76 -1.18
C ILE A 313 -20.40 3.82 -1.18
N ALA A 314 -20.11 5.04 -1.64
CA ALA A 314 -21.10 6.12 -1.68
C ALA A 314 -22.27 5.78 -2.60
N GLU A 315 -21.99 5.17 -3.75
CA GLU A 315 -23.02 4.72 -4.68
C GLU A 315 -23.91 3.63 -4.05
N ALA A 316 -23.30 2.59 -3.47
CA ALA A 316 -24.05 1.50 -2.85
C ALA A 316 -24.85 1.95 -1.62
N CYS A 317 -24.34 2.91 -0.84
CA CYS A 317 -24.95 3.40 0.39
C CYS A 317 -25.74 4.71 0.20
N ARG A 318 -25.98 5.15 -1.04
CA ARG A 318 -26.57 6.46 -1.35
C ARG A 318 -27.86 6.72 -0.59
N THR A 319 -28.75 5.74 -0.48
CA THR A 319 -30.08 5.88 0.15
C THR A 319 -30.16 5.38 1.59
N GLU A 320 -29.02 5.08 2.23
CA GLU A 320 -28.98 4.42 3.53
C GLU A 320 -28.81 5.43 4.66
N ASP A 321 -29.67 5.43 5.66
CA ASP A 321 -29.58 6.38 6.79
C ASP A 321 -28.62 5.94 7.90
N ARG A 322 -28.23 4.66 7.89
CA ARG A 322 -27.26 4.10 8.83
C ARG A 322 -26.27 3.23 8.06
N ILE A 323 -25.00 3.61 8.10
CA ILE A 323 -23.92 2.93 7.38
C ILE A 323 -22.93 2.41 8.40
N HIS A 324 -22.51 1.16 8.26
CA HIS A 324 -21.39 0.58 9.00
C HIS A 324 -20.26 0.25 8.02
N ILE A 325 -19.10 0.84 8.24
CA ILE A 325 -17.89 0.62 7.45
C ILE A 325 -16.94 -0.23 8.28
N ILE A 326 -16.53 -1.39 7.76
CA ILE A 326 -15.44 -2.19 8.33
C ILE A 326 -14.22 -1.99 7.44
N ASP A 327 -13.19 -1.35 7.99
CA ASP A 327 -11.93 -1.07 7.31
C ASP A 327 -10.86 -2.03 7.84
N PHE A 328 -10.36 -2.93 6.99
CA PHE A 328 -9.35 -3.91 7.38
C PHE A 328 -7.93 -3.33 7.49
N GLN A 329 -7.72 -2.05 7.15
CA GLN A 329 -6.45 -1.36 7.33
C GLN A 329 -6.68 0.15 7.46
N ILE A 330 -7.24 0.57 8.60
CA ILE A 330 -7.68 1.97 8.84
C ILE A 330 -6.54 2.98 8.72
N ALA A 331 -5.30 2.56 9.00
CA ALA A 331 -4.11 3.38 8.94
C ALA A 331 -4.32 4.75 9.62
N GLN A 332 -4.25 5.86 8.87
CA GLN A 332 -4.43 7.22 9.41
C GLN A 332 -5.90 7.71 9.40
N GLY A 333 -6.83 6.91 8.87
CA GLY A 333 -8.22 7.30 8.62
C GLY A 333 -8.41 8.32 7.50
N THR A 334 -7.38 8.60 6.70
CA THR A 334 -7.41 9.66 5.66
C THR A 334 -8.33 9.33 4.50
N GLN A 335 -8.55 8.04 4.19
CA GLN A 335 -9.53 7.61 3.19
C GLN A 335 -10.93 8.17 3.48
N TRP A 336 -11.33 8.18 4.76
CA TRP A 336 -12.71 8.50 5.15
C TRP A 336 -13.04 9.98 5.14
N VAL A 337 -12.03 10.86 5.04
CA VAL A 337 -12.24 12.32 4.98
C VAL A 337 -13.18 12.68 3.83
N THR A 338 -12.89 12.20 2.62
CA THR A 338 -13.65 12.56 1.41
C THR A 338 -15.01 11.88 1.35
N LEU A 339 -15.12 10.65 1.88
CA LEU A 339 -16.41 9.95 1.95
C LEU A 339 -17.34 10.60 2.97
N LEU A 340 -16.88 10.93 4.18
CA LEU A 340 -17.70 11.57 5.21
C LEU A 340 -18.18 12.95 4.75
N GLN A 341 -17.31 13.71 4.09
CA GLN A 341 -17.68 14.98 3.48
C GLN A 341 -18.78 14.81 2.43
N ALA A 342 -18.63 13.85 1.53
CA ALA A 342 -19.67 13.53 0.54
C ALA A 342 -20.98 13.11 1.22
N LEU A 343 -20.96 12.14 2.12
CA LEU A 343 -22.15 11.67 2.84
C LEU A 343 -22.85 12.79 3.64
N ALA A 344 -22.09 13.76 4.17
CA ALA A 344 -22.66 14.93 4.84
C ALA A 344 -23.41 15.86 3.87
N ALA A 345 -22.92 16.00 2.64
CA ALA A 345 -23.52 16.81 1.58
C ALA A 345 -24.70 16.11 0.86
N ARG A 346 -25.09 14.90 1.29
CA ARG A 346 -26.12 14.09 0.65
C ARG A 346 -27.47 14.79 0.53
N PRO A 347 -28.15 14.72 -0.64
CA PRO A 347 -29.57 15.03 -0.75
C PRO A 347 -30.41 14.12 0.16
N GLY A 348 -31.14 14.69 1.12
CA GLY A 348 -31.88 13.93 2.14
C GLY A 348 -31.23 13.95 3.53
N GLY A 349 -30.02 14.52 3.65
CA GLY A 349 -29.33 14.74 4.91
C GLY A 349 -28.28 13.67 5.22
N ALA A 350 -27.40 14.03 6.16
CA ALA A 350 -26.27 13.22 6.58
C ALA A 350 -26.74 11.92 7.28
N PRO A 351 -26.24 10.73 6.88
CA PRO A 351 -26.53 9.48 7.57
C PRO A 351 -25.73 9.35 8.87
N HIS A 352 -26.12 8.41 9.74
CA HIS A 352 -25.25 7.96 10.82
C HIS A 352 -24.20 6.99 10.26
N VAL A 353 -22.92 7.27 10.50
CA VAL A 353 -21.80 6.45 10.00
C VAL A 353 -21.06 5.82 11.19
N ARG A 354 -20.98 4.50 11.22
CA ARG A 354 -20.14 3.76 12.15
C ARG A 354 -18.93 3.20 11.42
N ILE A 355 -17.74 3.34 11.98
CA ILE A 355 -16.49 2.86 11.37
C ILE A 355 -15.78 1.93 12.36
N THR A 356 -15.64 0.66 12.00
CA THR A 356 -14.76 -0.28 12.68
C THR A 356 -13.43 -0.30 11.95
N GLY A 357 -12.40 0.31 12.54
CA GLY A 357 -11.08 0.44 11.94
C GLY A 357 -10.10 -0.58 12.50
N ILE A 358 -9.71 -1.56 11.70
CA ILE A 358 -8.74 -2.60 12.04
C ILE A 358 -7.37 -2.17 11.57
N ASP A 359 -6.35 -2.39 12.40
CA ASP A 359 -4.95 -2.20 12.03
C ASP A 359 -4.05 -3.07 12.89
N ASP A 360 -2.86 -3.38 12.38
CA ASP A 360 -1.83 -4.09 13.12
C ASP A 360 -1.49 -3.33 14.43
N PRO A 361 -1.54 -3.99 15.60
CA PRO A 361 -1.16 -3.38 16.87
C PRO A 361 0.26 -2.78 16.88
N LEU A 362 1.13 -3.20 15.96
CA LEU A 362 2.51 -2.76 15.82
C LEU A 362 2.68 -1.54 14.88
N SER A 363 1.64 -1.09 14.19
CA SER A 363 1.69 -0.06 13.13
C SER A 363 1.53 1.39 13.61
N LYS A 364 1.64 1.66 14.91
CA LYS A 364 1.43 3.00 15.52
C LYS A 364 2.20 4.12 14.81
N TYR A 365 3.44 3.89 14.39
CA TYR A 365 4.26 4.93 13.74
C TYR A 365 3.93 5.14 12.27
N ALA A 366 3.62 4.08 11.52
CA ALA A 366 3.17 4.18 10.13
C ALA A 366 1.86 5.01 10.03
N ARG A 367 1.03 4.93 11.07
CA ARG A 367 -0.17 5.74 11.25
C ARG A 367 0.08 7.20 11.66
N GLY A 368 1.29 7.57 12.08
CA GLY A 368 1.53 8.85 12.75
C GLY A 368 0.83 8.96 14.13
N GLY A 369 0.51 7.83 14.78
CA GLY A 369 -0.15 7.80 16.08
C GLY A 369 -0.87 6.48 16.42
N GLY A 370 -1.42 6.43 17.64
CA GLY A 370 -2.33 5.35 18.06
C GLY A 370 -3.68 5.42 17.33
N LEU A 371 -4.54 4.41 17.53
CA LEU A 371 -5.92 4.45 17.00
C LEU A 371 -6.70 5.62 17.61
N GLU A 372 -6.31 6.10 18.78
CA GLU A 372 -6.86 7.31 19.43
C GLU A 372 -6.58 8.59 18.60
N ALA A 373 -5.51 8.60 17.79
CA ALA A 373 -5.25 9.70 16.87
C ALA A 373 -6.20 9.68 15.67
N VAL A 374 -6.58 8.49 15.22
CA VAL A 374 -7.59 8.30 14.16
C VAL A 374 -8.96 8.70 14.69
N GLU A 375 -9.31 8.25 15.90
CA GLU A 375 -10.56 8.63 16.57
C GLU A 375 -10.71 10.14 16.67
N ARG A 376 -9.73 10.84 17.24
CA ARG A 376 -9.74 12.32 17.32
C ARG A 376 -9.93 12.99 15.96
N ARG A 377 -9.31 12.44 14.91
CA ARG A 377 -9.46 12.96 13.55
C ARG A 377 -10.87 12.77 13.03
N LEU A 378 -11.46 11.59 13.21
CA LEU A 378 -12.83 11.28 12.77
C LEU A 378 -13.86 12.08 13.57
N THR A 379 -13.65 12.29 14.88
CA THR A 379 -14.48 13.18 15.71
C THR A 379 -14.45 14.62 15.18
N ALA A 380 -13.27 15.16 14.87
CA ALA A 380 -13.15 16.50 14.30
C ALA A 380 -13.86 16.62 12.93
N LEU A 381 -13.87 15.56 12.11
CA LEU A 381 -14.60 15.53 10.85
C LEU A 381 -16.11 15.45 11.06
N SER A 382 -16.56 14.68 12.05
CA SER A 382 -17.96 14.59 12.47
C SER A 382 -18.51 15.96 12.85
N GLU A 383 -17.78 16.71 13.68
CA GLU A 383 -18.13 18.08 14.08
C GLU A 383 -18.09 19.04 12.89
N LYS A 384 -17.02 19.00 12.09
CA LYS A 384 -16.81 19.92 10.97
C LYS A 384 -17.88 19.79 9.90
N PHE A 385 -18.28 18.57 9.55
CA PHE A 385 -19.26 18.31 8.50
C PHE A 385 -20.67 18.07 9.01
N ASN A 386 -20.89 18.16 10.33
CA ASN A 386 -22.18 17.92 10.97
C ASN A 386 -22.82 16.58 10.56
N ILE A 387 -22.00 15.52 10.59
CA ILE A 387 -22.39 14.13 10.30
C ILE A 387 -22.15 13.27 11.54
N PRO A 388 -23.13 12.47 12.02
CA PRO A 388 -22.90 11.59 13.17
C PRO A 388 -21.92 10.47 12.83
N VAL A 389 -20.75 10.44 13.50
CA VAL A 389 -19.74 9.39 13.31
C VAL A 389 -19.44 8.66 14.63
N GLU A 390 -19.58 7.34 14.62
CA GLU A 390 -19.12 6.43 15.67
C GLU A 390 -17.85 5.71 15.19
N PHE A 391 -16.78 5.68 15.98
CA PHE A 391 -15.55 4.98 15.64
C PHE A 391 -15.19 3.92 16.68
N GLN A 392 -14.80 2.74 16.20
CA GLN A 392 -14.25 1.65 17.00
C GLN A 392 -12.92 1.19 16.42
N GLY A 393 -11.82 1.52 17.10
CA GLY A 393 -10.49 1.05 16.73
C GLY A 393 -10.22 -0.37 17.22
N MET A 394 -9.64 -1.21 16.35
CA MET A 394 -9.29 -2.60 16.65
C MET A 394 -7.81 -2.88 16.35
N PRO A 395 -6.93 -2.88 17.37
CA PRO A 395 -5.50 -3.16 17.20
C PRO A 395 -5.25 -4.67 17.13
N VAL A 396 -5.75 -5.31 16.06
CA VAL A 396 -5.74 -6.77 15.85
C VAL A 396 -5.29 -7.06 14.42
N PHE A 397 -4.49 -8.10 14.23
CA PHE A 397 -4.13 -8.55 12.88
C PHE A 397 -5.38 -9.01 12.12
N ALA A 398 -5.49 -8.64 10.84
CA ALA A 398 -6.65 -8.98 10.00
C ALA A 398 -6.99 -10.49 10.00
N ALA A 399 -5.97 -11.36 10.07
CA ALA A 399 -6.14 -12.81 10.12
C ALA A 399 -6.81 -13.34 11.41
N ASP A 400 -6.72 -12.57 12.50
CA ASP A 400 -7.23 -12.94 13.82
C ASP A 400 -8.63 -12.35 14.11
N ILE A 401 -9.18 -11.57 13.16
CA ILE A 401 -10.52 -10.99 13.28
C ILE A 401 -11.58 -12.09 13.21
N THR A 402 -12.47 -12.10 14.20
CA THR A 402 -13.64 -12.97 14.23
C THR A 402 -14.91 -12.20 13.93
N ARG A 403 -15.98 -12.93 13.55
CA ARG A 403 -17.29 -12.34 13.26
C ARG A 403 -17.84 -11.51 14.42
N ASP A 404 -17.75 -12.02 15.64
CA ASP A 404 -18.38 -11.40 16.82
C ASP A 404 -17.68 -10.09 17.20
N MET A 405 -16.38 -9.99 16.91
CA MET A 405 -15.59 -8.78 17.17
C MET A 405 -16.03 -7.57 16.34
N LEU A 406 -16.65 -7.80 15.18
CA LEU A 406 -17.06 -6.74 14.25
C LEU A 406 -18.35 -6.03 14.67
N ASP A 407 -19.10 -6.59 15.64
CA ASP A 407 -20.34 -6.01 16.17
C ASP A 407 -21.28 -5.50 15.05
N VAL A 408 -21.65 -6.36 14.09
CA VAL A 408 -22.57 -5.96 13.01
C VAL A 408 -23.98 -5.85 13.57
N ARG A 409 -24.59 -4.65 13.46
CA ARG A 409 -25.88 -4.33 14.07
C ARG A 409 -27.01 -4.38 13.04
N PRO A 410 -28.20 -4.92 13.38
CA PRO A 410 -29.36 -4.89 12.49
C PRO A 410 -29.76 -3.46 12.10
N GLY A 411 -30.15 -3.30 10.83
CA GLY A 411 -30.61 -2.02 10.28
C GLY A 411 -29.50 -1.08 9.82
N GLU A 412 -28.24 -1.54 9.79
CA GLU A 412 -27.13 -0.80 9.18
C GLU A 412 -26.77 -1.40 7.82
N ALA A 413 -26.54 -0.53 6.83
CA ALA A 413 -25.97 -0.93 5.56
C ALA A 413 -24.46 -1.15 5.72
N LEU A 414 -24.03 -2.39 5.54
CA LEU A 414 -22.65 -2.79 5.77
C LEU A 414 -21.77 -2.60 4.51
N ALA A 415 -20.70 -1.83 4.63
CA ALA A 415 -19.63 -1.70 3.65
C ALA A 415 -18.33 -2.28 4.22
N VAL A 416 -17.60 -3.09 3.45
CA VAL A 416 -16.33 -3.67 3.87
C VAL A 416 -15.22 -3.24 2.93
N ASN A 417 -14.10 -2.76 3.47
CA ASN A 417 -12.98 -2.23 2.68
C ASN A 417 -11.70 -2.98 3.01
N PHE A 418 -11.00 -3.44 1.96
CA PHE A 418 -9.66 -4.02 2.03
C PHE A 418 -8.67 -3.14 1.25
N PRO A 419 -8.04 -2.14 1.88
CA PRO A 419 -7.07 -1.28 1.21
C PRO A 419 -5.64 -1.80 1.41
N LEU A 420 -5.08 -2.48 0.41
CA LEU A 420 -3.69 -2.96 0.38
C LEU A 420 -3.30 -3.80 1.61
N GLN A 421 -4.16 -4.74 2.00
CA GLN A 421 -3.97 -5.52 3.24
C GLN A 421 -4.15 -7.03 3.06
N LEU A 422 -4.98 -7.47 2.10
CA LEU A 422 -5.37 -8.87 2.03
C LEU A 422 -4.20 -9.74 1.57
N HIS A 423 -3.25 -9.18 0.80
CA HIS A 423 -2.00 -9.83 0.44
C HIS A 423 -1.11 -10.21 1.63
N HIS A 424 -1.22 -9.57 2.80
CA HIS A 424 -0.48 -9.96 4.00
C HIS A 424 -1.06 -11.18 4.70
N THR A 425 -2.34 -11.50 4.45
CA THR A 425 -2.99 -12.63 5.09
C THR A 425 -2.49 -13.95 4.46
N PRO A 426 -2.06 -14.94 5.26
CA PRO A 426 -1.59 -16.23 4.73
C PRO A 426 -2.63 -16.90 3.83
N ASP A 427 -2.17 -17.46 2.72
CA ASP A 427 -3.00 -18.25 1.81
C ASP A 427 -2.68 -19.74 1.93
N GLU A 428 -3.27 -20.55 1.04
CA GLU A 428 -3.07 -21.99 0.99
C GLU A 428 -1.61 -22.44 0.80
N SER A 429 -0.72 -21.55 0.31
CA SER A 429 0.71 -21.86 0.14
C SER A 429 1.51 -21.74 1.44
N VAL A 430 0.92 -21.16 2.49
CA VAL A 430 1.58 -20.86 3.77
C VAL A 430 0.87 -21.55 4.93
N ASP A 431 -0.45 -21.56 4.92
CA ASP A 431 -1.28 -22.14 5.96
C ASP A 431 -2.37 -23.02 5.34
N VAL A 432 -2.46 -24.26 5.79
CA VAL A 432 -3.45 -25.25 5.32
C VAL A 432 -4.90 -24.79 5.55
N ASN A 433 -5.12 -23.92 6.54
CA ASN A 433 -6.43 -23.37 6.84
C ASN A 433 -6.82 -22.21 5.92
N ASN A 434 -5.86 -21.67 5.15
CA ASN A 434 -6.04 -20.56 4.21
C ASN A 434 -6.86 -19.41 4.83
N PRO A 435 -6.31 -18.71 5.85
CA PRO A 435 -7.02 -17.65 6.55
C PRO A 435 -7.43 -16.50 5.62
N ARG A 436 -6.74 -16.28 4.49
CA ARG A 436 -7.12 -15.32 3.46
C ARG A 436 -8.50 -15.61 2.88
N ASP A 437 -8.72 -16.83 2.39
CA ASP A 437 -10.03 -17.22 1.85
C ASP A 437 -11.05 -17.46 2.98
N GLY A 438 -10.58 -17.83 4.17
CA GLY A 438 -11.39 -17.86 5.40
C GLY A 438 -11.99 -16.50 5.72
N LEU A 439 -11.19 -15.43 5.67
CA LEU A 439 -11.61 -14.07 5.91
C LEU A 439 -12.63 -13.60 4.87
N LEU A 440 -12.41 -13.89 3.58
CA LEU A 440 -13.37 -13.59 2.52
C LEU A 440 -14.72 -14.28 2.75
N ARG A 441 -14.72 -15.56 3.14
CA ARG A 441 -15.96 -16.29 3.46
C ARG A 441 -16.65 -15.73 4.71
N MET A 442 -15.88 -15.33 5.72
CA MET A 442 -16.42 -14.68 6.92
C MET A 442 -17.10 -13.37 6.54
N VAL A 443 -16.43 -12.50 5.77
CA VAL A 443 -17.02 -11.26 5.27
C VAL A 443 -18.27 -11.51 4.43
N LYS A 444 -18.26 -12.51 3.52
CA LYS A 444 -19.44 -12.89 2.75
C LYS A 444 -20.62 -13.26 3.66
N SER A 445 -20.36 -13.94 4.78
CA SER A 445 -21.39 -14.36 5.73
C SER A 445 -22.05 -13.20 6.50
N LEU A 446 -21.43 -12.02 6.51
CA LEU A 446 -22.03 -10.79 7.03
C LEU A 446 -23.02 -10.15 6.05
N SER A 447 -23.10 -10.67 4.82
CA SER A 447 -23.92 -10.12 3.73
C SER A 447 -23.72 -8.62 3.52
N PRO A 448 -22.47 -8.13 3.37
CA PRO A 448 -22.22 -6.71 3.16
C PRO A 448 -22.91 -6.24 1.90
N LYS A 449 -23.48 -5.03 1.99
CA LYS A 449 -24.06 -4.35 0.83
C LYS A 449 -22.99 -4.14 -0.22
N ILE A 450 -21.76 -3.78 0.14
CA ILE A 450 -20.64 -3.65 -0.79
C ILE A 450 -19.33 -4.07 -0.14
N THR A 451 -18.43 -4.67 -0.92
CA THR A 451 -17.05 -4.95 -0.52
C THR A 451 -16.09 -4.37 -1.55
N THR A 452 -15.12 -3.58 -1.10
CA THR A 452 -14.09 -2.97 -1.95
C THR A 452 -12.74 -3.63 -1.69
N LEU A 453 -12.00 -3.89 -2.77
CA LEU A 453 -10.65 -4.44 -2.73
C LEU A 453 -9.72 -3.55 -3.56
N VAL A 454 -8.66 -3.05 -2.91
CA VAL A 454 -7.55 -2.34 -3.54
C VAL A 454 -6.27 -3.12 -3.26
N GLU A 455 -5.54 -3.53 -4.30
CA GLU A 455 -4.37 -4.41 -4.18
C GLU A 455 -3.25 -4.02 -5.17
N GLN A 456 -2.01 -4.39 -4.82
CA GLN A 456 -0.86 -4.25 -5.73
C GLN A 456 -0.98 -5.22 -6.91
N GLU A 457 -0.80 -4.70 -8.13
CA GLU A 457 -0.86 -5.50 -9.35
C GLU A 457 0.53 -6.11 -9.67
N SER A 458 0.91 -7.13 -8.88
CA SER A 458 2.21 -7.83 -9.00
C SER A 458 2.07 -9.33 -8.72
N ASN A 459 2.81 -10.17 -9.43
CA ASN A 459 2.79 -11.62 -9.25
C ASN A 459 3.95 -12.13 -8.38
N THR A 460 3.93 -11.79 -7.09
CA THR A 460 5.01 -12.13 -6.15
C THR A 460 4.66 -13.25 -5.17
N ASN A 461 3.44 -13.79 -5.19
CA ASN A 461 3.04 -14.80 -4.23
C ASN A 461 3.57 -16.21 -4.54
N THR A 462 3.02 -16.89 -5.55
CA THR A 462 3.28 -18.33 -5.79
C THR A 462 4.46 -18.62 -6.73
N ALA A 463 5.12 -17.58 -7.25
CA ALA A 463 6.26 -17.73 -8.13
C ALA A 463 7.52 -18.21 -7.38
N PRO A 464 8.34 -19.11 -7.99
CA PRO A 464 9.67 -19.43 -7.49
C PRO A 464 10.57 -18.18 -7.40
N PHE A 465 11.66 -18.28 -6.65
CA PHE A 465 12.50 -17.13 -6.31
C PHE A 465 12.95 -16.27 -7.50
N LEU A 466 13.54 -16.85 -8.56
CA LEU A 466 14.07 -16.07 -9.68
C LEU A 466 12.96 -15.33 -10.47
N PRO A 467 11.87 -15.99 -10.94
CA PRO A 467 10.75 -15.28 -11.55
C PRO A 467 10.15 -14.21 -10.63
N ARG A 468 10.03 -14.51 -9.33
CA ARG A 468 9.55 -13.54 -8.34
C ARG A 468 10.47 -12.34 -8.24
N PHE A 469 11.79 -12.53 -8.19
CA PHE A 469 12.79 -11.46 -8.15
C PHE A 469 12.69 -10.55 -9.38
N ILE A 470 12.55 -11.14 -10.57
CA ILE A 470 12.38 -10.39 -11.82
C ILE A 470 11.10 -9.56 -11.76
N GLU A 471 9.98 -10.16 -11.34
CA GLU A 471 8.71 -9.45 -11.19
C GLU A 471 8.80 -8.29 -10.18
N THR A 472 9.46 -8.51 -9.03
CA THR A 472 9.75 -7.46 -8.05
C THR A 472 10.57 -6.33 -8.67
N LEU A 473 11.62 -6.65 -9.43
CA LEU A 473 12.46 -5.65 -10.11
C LEU A 473 11.62 -4.80 -11.05
N GLU A 474 10.84 -5.41 -11.95
CA GLU A 474 10.03 -4.67 -12.93
C GLU A 474 8.96 -3.81 -12.25
N TYR A 475 8.27 -4.36 -11.24
CA TYR A 475 7.20 -3.68 -10.53
C TYR A 475 7.72 -2.44 -9.78
N TYR A 476 8.74 -2.61 -8.95
CA TYR A 476 9.29 -1.49 -8.17
C TYR A 476 10.10 -0.53 -9.04
N LEU A 477 10.67 -0.96 -10.17
CA LEU A 477 11.32 -0.02 -11.10
C LEU A 477 10.32 1.00 -11.62
N ALA A 478 9.11 0.58 -12.00
CA ALA A 478 8.05 1.49 -12.43
C ALA A 478 7.65 2.48 -11.31
N MET A 479 7.59 2.02 -10.05
CA MET A 479 7.33 2.90 -8.91
C MET A 479 8.46 3.93 -8.71
N PHE A 480 9.73 3.48 -8.70
CA PHE A 480 10.89 4.34 -8.52
C PHE A 480 11.05 5.37 -9.66
N GLU A 481 10.74 4.99 -10.90
CA GLU A 481 10.69 5.92 -12.04
C GLU A 481 9.62 6.98 -11.84
N SER A 482 8.43 6.60 -11.34
CA SER A 482 7.35 7.55 -11.11
C SER A 482 7.64 8.52 -9.97
N ILE A 483 8.35 8.08 -8.94
CA ILE A 483 8.83 8.96 -7.85
C ILE A 483 9.91 9.92 -8.39
N ASP A 484 10.79 9.47 -9.29
CA ASP A 484 11.87 10.28 -9.89
C ASP A 484 11.33 11.51 -10.64
N GLU A 485 10.13 11.42 -11.23
CA GLU A 485 9.48 12.55 -11.90
C GLU A 485 8.86 13.56 -10.92
N THR A 486 8.62 13.16 -9.67
CA THR A 486 7.89 13.98 -8.68
C THR A 486 8.81 14.67 -7.68
N LEU A 487 9.90 14.01 -7.25
CA LEU A 487 10.85 14.54 -6.29
C LEU A 487 12.29 14.51 -6.81
N PRO A 488 13.05 15.60 -6.65
CA PRO A 488 14.49 15.61 -6.96
C PRO A 488 15.27 14.54 -6.22
N ARG A 489 16.36 14.09 -6.84
CA ARG A 489 17.10 12.90 -6.38
C ARG A 489 17.94 13.10 -5.13
N ASP A 490 18.25 14.33 -4.78
CA ASP A 490 19.02 14.71 -3.60
C ASP A 490 18.15 14.98 -2.38
N ARG A 491 16.81 15.00 -2.54
CA ARG A 491 15.88 15.24 -1.44
C ARG A 491 15.87 14.09 -0.44
N LYS A 492 16.05 14.45 0.83
CA LYS A 492 15.94 13.52 1.96
C LYS A 492 14.54 12.94 2.08
N GLU A 493 13.50 13.71 1.81
CA GLU A 493 12.11 13.24 1.88
C GLU A 493 11.88 12.06 0.92
N ARG A 494 12.44 12.14 -0.29
CA ARG A 494 12.36 11.06 -1.29
C ARG A 494 13.09 9.80 -0.81
N VAL A 495 14.33 9.95 -0.32
CA VAL A 495 15.11 8.82 0.24
C VAL A 495 14.33 8.15 1.36
N ASN A 496 13.75 8.95 2.27
CA ASN A 496 12.98 8.44 3.39
C ASN A 496 11.70 7.72 2.93
N VAL A 497 10.98 8.25 1.94
CA VAL A 497 9.81 7.58 1.36
C VAL A 497 10.22 6.22 0.78
N GLU A 498 11.30 6.15 0.02
CA GLU A 498 11.74 4.90 -0.60
C GLU A 498 12.19 3.88 0.44
N GLN A 499 12.98 4.32 1.42
CA GLN A 499 13.49 3.48 2.48
C GLN A 499 12.38 2.99 3.40
N HIS A 500 11.47 3.86 3.83
CA HIS A 500 10.49 3.52 4.86
C HIS A 500 9.16 3.01 4.32
N CYS A 501 8.83 3.29 3.05
CA CYS A 501 7.57 2.83 2.45
C CYS A 501 7.76 1.68 1.46
N LEU A 502 8.89 1.59 0.75
CA LEU A 502 9.08 0.59 -0.32
C LEU A 502 10.13 -0.47 0.01
N ALA A 503 11.26 -0.08 0.63
CA ALA A 503 12.39 -0.98 0.83
C ALA A 503 12.04 -2.17 1.73
N ARG A 504 11.22 -1.95 2.75
CA ARG A 504 10.72 -3.00 3.65
C ARG A 504 10.04 -4.11 2.85
N ASP A 505 9.17 -3.73 1.93
CA ASP A 505 8.39 -4.67 1.14
C ASP A 505 9.28 -5.40 0.12
N ILE A 506 10.17 -4.66 -0.55
CA ILE A 506 11.19 -5.22 -1.48
C ILE A 506 12.03 -6.28 -0.78
N VAL A 507 12.56 -5.97 0.41
CA VAL A 507 13.39 -6.91 1.17
C VAL A 507 12.58 -8.12 1.61
N ASN A 508 11.32 -7.96 2.03
CA ASN A 508 10.47 -9.09 2.41
C ASN A 508 10.28 -10.07 1.24
N VAL A 509 9.95 -9.57 0.05
CA VAL A 509 9.70 -10.39 -1.15
C VAL A 509 10.95 -11.18 -1.57
N ILE A 510 12.13 -10.57 -1.44
CA ILE A 510 13.41 -11.15 -1.88
C ILE A 510 14.00 -12.07 -0.81
N ALA A 511 14.07 -11.62 0.43
CA ALA A 511 14.88 -12.25 1.48
C ALA A 511 14.13 -13.28 2.32
N CYS A 512 12.81 -13.17 2.44
CA CYS A 512 12.02 -14.06 3.29
C CYS A 512 11.39 -15.22 2.50
N GLU A 513 11.02 -16.29 3.21
CA GLU A 513 10.25 -17.41 2.70
C GLU A 513 9.23 -17.90 3.73
N GLY A 514 8.36 -18.82 3.31
CA GLY A 514 7.37 -19.43 4.22
C GLY A 514 6.51 -18.39 4.93
N LYS A 515 6.32 -18.56 6.24
CA LYS A 515 5.51 -17.64 7.07
C LYS A 515 6.14 -16.25 7.25
N GLU A 516 7.45 -16.11 7.06
CA GLU A 516 8.15 -14.83 7.27
C GLU A 516 8.00 -13.89 6.07
N ARG A 517 7.70 -14.44 4.89
CA ARG A 517 7.34 -13.65 3.72
C ARG A 517 5.85 -13.32 3.75
N VAL A 518 5.54 -12.07 4.06
CA VAL A 518 4.17 -11.55 4.18
C VAL A 518 3.74 -10.76 2.94
N GLU A 519 4.68 -10.15 2.21
CA GLU A 519 4.40 -9.43 0.96
C GLU A 519 4.11 -10.42 -0.18
N ARG A 520 2.84 -10.77 -0.33
CA ARG A 520 2.35 -11.82 -1.23
C ARG A 520 1.30 -11.30 -2.20
N HIS A 521 1.74 -10.35 -3.03
CA HIS A 521 0.89 -9.73 -4.04
C HIS A 521 0.41 -10.76 -5.07
N GLU A 522 -0.82 -10.56 -5.54
CA GLU A 522 -1.43 -11.33 -6.60
C GLU A 522 -2.03 -10.38 -7.64
N LEU A 523 -2.03 -10.81 -8.90
CA LEU A 523 -2.70 -10.07 -9.97
C LEU A 523 -4.22 -10.06 -9.74
N PHE A 524 -4.90 -9.01 -10.22
CA PHE A 524 -6.35 -8.86 -10.10
C PHE A 524 -7.13 -10.10 -10.55
N GLY A 525 -6.68 -10.80 -11.60
CA GLY A 525 -7.34 -12.02 -12.08
C GLY A 525 -7.42 -13.13 -11.01
N LYS A 526 -6.40 -13.24 -10.14
CA LYS A 526 -6.39 -14.21 -9.04
C LYS A 526 -7.30 -13.73 -7.90
N TRP A 527 -7.24 -12.46 -7.53
CA TRP A 527 -8.16 -11.86 -6.56
C TRP A 527 -9.63 -12.01 -6.96
N LYS A 528 -9.95 -11.72 -8.23
CA LYS A 528 -11.26 -11.94 -8.81
C LYS A 528 -11.72 -13.39 -8.68
N SER A 529 -10.82 -14.34 -8.91
CA SER A 529 -11.12 -15.76 -8.74
C SER A 529 -11.42 -16.10 -7.27
N ARG A 530 -10.60 -15.63 -6.32
CA ARG A 530 -10.83 -15.84 -4.87
C ARG A 530 -12.18 -15.29 -4.41
N LEU A 531 -12.50 -14.04 -4.77
CA LEU A 531 -13.77 -13.40 -4.41
C LEU A 531 -14.98 -14.11 -5.05
N THR A 532 -14.87 -14.50 -6.32
CA THR A 532 -15.93 -15.25 -6.99
C THR A 532 -16.15 -16.62 -6.33
N MET A 533 -15.08 -17.34 -5.97
CA MET A 533 -15.17 -18.61 -5.25
C MET A 533 -15.73 -18.46 -3.83
N ALA A 534 -15.48 -17.33 -3.17
CA ALA A 534 -16.10 -16.99 -1.89
C ALA A 534 -17.58 -16.58 -2.02
N GLY A 535 -18.13 -16.48 -3.25
CA GLY A 535 -19.54 -16.19 -3.51
C GLY A 535 -19.86 -14.71 -3.71
N PHE A 536 -18.86 -13.87 -3.95
CA PHE A 536 -19.07 -12.47 -4.33
C PHE A 536 -19.33 -12.34 -5.84
N ARG A 537 -20.07 -11.31 -6.24
CA ARG A 537 -20.24 -10.91 -7.64
C ARG A 537 -19.57 -9.57 -7.90
N GLN A 538 -18.85 -9.46 -9.01
CA GLN A 538 -18.19 -8.21 -9.41
C GLN A 538 -19.22 -7.10 -9.59
N TYR A 539 -19.00 -5.97 -8.93
CA TYR A 539 -19.71 -4.72 -9.16
C TYR A 539 -18.80 -3.79 -10.00
N PRO A 540 -19.27 -3.31 -11.18
CA PRO A 540 -18.50 -2.37 -11.98
C PRO A 540 -18.41 -1.01 -11.27
N LEU A 541 -17.24 -0.37 -11.33
CA LEU A 541 -17.07 0.98 -10.83
C LEU A 541 -17.76 1.99 -11.76
N SER A 542 -18.42 3.00 -11.18
CA SER A 542 -19.25 3.96 -11.92
C SER A 542 -18.44 4.72 -12.99
N PRO A 543 -18.96 4.87 -14.23
CA PRO A 543 -18.29 5.62 -15.29
C PRO A 543 -17.93 7.06 -14.89
N TYR A 544 -18.73 7.64 -14.00
CA TYR A 544 -18.53 9.00 -13.53
C TYR A 544 -17.38 9.07 -12.51
N VAL A 545 -17.32 8.15 -11.54
CA VAL A 545 -16.18 8.01 -10.63
C VAL A 545 -14.89 7.78 -11.44
N ASN A 546 -14.97 6.94 -12.48
CA ASN A 546 -13.86 6.68 -13.38
C ASN A 546 -13.39 7.96 -14.08
N ALA A 547 -14.31 8.82 -14.54
CA ALA A 547 -13.99 10.09 -15.18
C ALA A 547 -13.31 11.08 -14.22
N VAL A 548 -13.76 11.16 -12.97
CA VAL A 548 -13.13 12.04 -11.97
C VAL A 548 -11.73 11.55 -11.60
N ILE A 549 -11.53 10.24 -11.44
CA ILE A 549 -10.19 9.66 -11.26
C ILE A 549 -9.29 9.98 -12.46
N ARG A 550 -9.79 9.87 -13.70
CA ARG A 550 -9.03 10.30 -14.89
C ARG A 550 -8.67 11.78 -14.85
N SER A 551 -9.55 12.64 -14.31
CA SER A 551 -9.26 14.06 -14.12
C SER A 551 -8.14 14.27 -13.10
N LEU A 552 -8.18 13.57 -11.96
CA LEU A 552 -7.13 13.64 -10.93
C LEU A 552 -5.76 13.27 -11.51
N LEU A 553 -5.68 12.19 -12.30
CA LEU A 553 -4.41 11.74 -12.86
C LEU A 553 -3.74 12.78 -13.76
N LYS A 554 -4.49 13.71 -14.35
CA LYS A 554 -3.93 14.84 -15.13
C LYS A 554 -3.16 15.84 -14.26
N CYS A 555 -3.38 15.84 -12.95
CA CYS A 555 -2.60 16.64 -11.99
C CYS A 555 -1.22 16.03 -11.68
N TYR A 556 -1.01 14.77 -12.07
CA TYR A 556 0.25 14.04 -11.93
C TYR A 556 0.99 13.97 -13.27
N SER A 557 1.91 13.02 -13.42
CA SER A 557 2.60 12.77 -14.68
C SER A 557 1.67 12.18 -15.75
N LYS A 558 1.88 12.58 -17.01
CA LYS A 558 1.25 11.98 -18.20
C LYS A 558 1.57 10.49 -18.40
N HIS A 559 2.57 9.98 -17.69
CA HIS A 559 2.96 8.57 -17.74
C HIS A 559 2.05 7.68 -16.89
N TYR A 560 1.22 8.25 -16.01
CA TYR A 560 0.17 7.48 -15.35
C TYR A 560 -0.92 7.08 -16.35
N THR A 561 -1.29 5.80 -16.30
CA THR A 561 -2.33 5.22 -17.15
C THR A 561 -3.46 4.65 -16.30
N LEU A 562 -4.67 4.61 -16.87
CA LEU A 562 -5.85 4.09 -16.18
C LEU A 562 -6.67 3.23 -17.12
N VAL A 563 -6.75 1.94 -16.80
CA VAL A 563 -7.40 0.92 -17.63
C VAL A 563 -8.57 0.33 -16.87
N GLU A 564 -9.73 0.30 -17.51
CA GLU A 564 -10.89 -0.46 -17.03
C GLU A 564 -10.80 -1.88 -17.58
N LYS A 565 -10.84 -2.88 -16.70
CA LYS A 565 -10.70 -4.28 -17.08
C LYS A 565 -11.55 -5.15 -16.19
N ASP A 566 -12.43 -5.95 -16.81
CA ASP A 566 -13.18 -7.01 -16.13
C ASP A 566 -14.01 -6.54 -14.92
N GLY A 567 -14.47 -5.27 -14.93
CA GLY A 567 -15.24 -4.61 -13.87
C GLY A 567 -14.39 -3.88 -12.82
N ALA A 568 -13.06 -3.93 -12.92
CA ALA A 568 -12.12 -3.23 -12.06
C ALA A 568 -11.40 -2.11 -12.81
N MET A 569 -10.72 -1.25 -12.04
CA MET A 569 -9.82 -0.23 -12.54
C MET A 569 -8.37 -0.56 -12.18
N LEU A 570 -7.47 -0.40 -13.13
CA LEU A 570 -6.04 -0.61 -12.96
C LEU A 570 -5.30 0.71 -13.21
N LEU A 571 -4.67 1.23 -12.17
CA LEU A 571 -3.70 2.31 -12.26
C LEU A 571 -2.37 1.73 -12.73
N GLY A 572 -1.76 2.36 -13.73
CA GLY A 572 -0.45 1.97 -14.26
C GLY A 572 0.52 3.13 -14.37
N TRP A 573 1.78 2.78 -14.53
CA TRP A 573 2.87 3.67 -14.95
C TRP A 573 3.42 3.15 -16.27
N LYS A 574 3.31 3.96 -17.33
CA LYS A 574 3.60 3.56 -18.71
C LYS A 574 2.80 2.28 -19.05
N ASP A 575 3.49 1.19 -19.36
CA ASP A 575 2.92 -0.13 -19.68
C ASP A 575 2.79 -1.08 -18.48
N ARG A 576 3.21 -0.67 -17.28
CA ARG A 576 3.15 -1.49 -16.06
C ARG A 576 1.95 -1.11 -15.20
N SER A 577 1.03 -2.05 -14.98
CA SER A 577 -0.01 -1.90 -13.95
C SER A 577 0.62 -1.97 -12.55
N LEU A 578 0.15 -1.07 -11.66
CA LEU A 578 0.69 -0.87 -10.31
C LEU A 578 -0.33 -1.25 -9.23
N ILE A 579 -1.56 -0.75 -9.34
CA ILE A 579 -2.62 -0.93 -8.34
C ILE A 579 -3.92 -1.28 -9.06
N SER A 580 -4.64 -2.27 -8.55
CA SER A 580 -6.00 -2.59 -8.98
C SER A 580 -7.01 -2.19 -7.90
N ALA A 581 -8.17 -1.68 -8.32
CA ALA A 581 -9.29 -1.35 -7.45
C ALA A 581 -10.57 -1.98 -8.02
N SER A 582 -11.35 -2.64 -7.16
CA SER A 582 -12.53 -3.40 -7.54
C SER A 582 -13.59 -3.38 -6.45
N ALA A 583 -14.85 -3.52 -6.83
CA ALA A 583 -16.00 -3.56 -5.93
C ALA A 583 -16.85 -4.81 -6.15
N TRP A 584 -17.56 -5.26 -5.10
CA TRP A 584 -18.18 -6.58 -5.06
C TRP A 584 -19.46 -6.57 -4.24
N HIS A 585 -20.52 -7.20 -4.75
CA HIS A 585 -21.78 -7.43 -4.01
C HIS A 585 -21.88 -8.86 -3.49
N CYS A 586 -22.67 -8.97 -2.44
CA CYS A 586 -23.21 -10.23 -1.94
C CYS A 586 -24.66 -10.33 -2.39
N ASP A 587 -25.02 -11.35 -3.17
CA ASP A 587 -26.46 -11.60 -3.32
C ASP A 587 -26.99 -12.17 -2.00
N SER A 588 -28.21 -11.73 -1.66
CA SER A 588 -29.07 -12.39 -0.69
C SER A 588 -29.50 -13.72 -1.30
N SER A 589 -28.84 -14.82 -0.95
CA SER A 589 -29.32 -16.18 -1.25
C SER A 589 -30.35 -16.61 -0.23
#